data_AF-A0A933CG90-F1
#
_entry.id   AF-A0A933CG90-F1
#
_cell.length_a   1.000
_cell.length_b   1.000
_cell.length_c   1.000
_cell.angle_alpha   90.00
_cell.angle_beta   90.00
_cell.angle_gamma   90.00
#
_symmetry.space_group_name_H-M   'P 1'
#
loop_
_entity.id
_entity.type
_entity.pdbx_description
1 polymer ?
#
loop_
_entity_poly.entity_id
_entity_poly.type
_entity_poly.pdbx_seq_one_letter_code
_entity_poly.pdbx_strand_id
1 'polypeptide(L)'
;MDARRTPAALGLVAGVLLAASAFLPYWQARLFAPQYREGLTATMYLHKVGGDLQEIDLLNHYVGMASLGSLAVWERRLALPGLALLVLLCLVAFRQGCPAPSWLKVAPVAAFPFIFVADMKFWMIWATTHLDKTAPLKLKPFAIPVLGVGKVAQFRSELGPMPGFGLAVLAALLLLAGLWLTRRRGEEAAAPGSPARATAIVAALLLALAGAAAAQTTPLQPLLDAAAAGATVELQAGVYDGPGVVDKPLRLTGRGAVIDGGGRGTVLTIRAAGAAVEGLTLRGSGDSLLGED
;
A
#
# COMPACT_ATOMS: atom_id res chain seq x y z
N MET A 1 -21.19 27.23 11.82
CA MET A 1 -20.42 26.95 10.58
C MET A 1 -21.38 27.03 9.40
N ASP A 2 -21.04 27.80 8.38
CA ASP A 2 -21.88 28.07 7.21
C ASP A 2 -22.21 26.74 6.47
N ALA A 3 -23.50 26.38 6.43
CA ALA A 3 -23.97 25.09 5.92
C ALA A 3 -23.47 24.84 4.49
N ARG A 4 -23.30 25.90 3.68
CA ARG A 4 -22.82 25.84 2.29
C ARG A 4 -21.36 25.36 2.16
N ARG A 5 -20.54 25.47 3.21
CA ARG A 5 -19.14 25.03 3.21
C ARG A 5 -18.95 23.53 3.39
N THR A 6 -19.99 22.82 3.87
CA THR A 6 -19.87 21.39 4.22
C THR A 6 -19.53 20.50 3.02
N PRO A 7 -20.23 20.57 1.87
CA PRO A 7 -19.89 19.73 0.71
C PRO A 7 -18.53 20.10 0.11
N ALA A 8 -18.19 21.39 0.06
CA ALA A 8 -16.88 21.85 -0.40
C ALA A 8 -15.74 21.31 0.49
N ALA A 9 -15.94 21.28 1.81
CA ALA A 9 -14.99 20.67 2.74
C ALA A 9 -14.84 19.16 2.50
N LEU A 10 -15.94 18.43 2.21
CA LEU A 10 -15.88 17.01 1.85
C LEU A 10 -15.06 16.79 0.57
N GLY A 11 -15.24 17.65 -0.45
CA GLY A 11 -14.44 17.62 -1.67
C GLY A 11 -12.95 17.84 -1.42
N LEU A 12 -12.61 18.83 -0.57
CA LEU A 12 -11.22 19.09 -0.17
C LEU A 12 -10.59 17.91 0.56
N VAL A 13 -11.28 17.37 1.58
CA VAL A 13 -10.82 16.21 2.35
C VAL A 13 -10.65 14.99 1.45
N ALA A 14 -11.61 14.71 0.57
CA ALA A 14 -11.51 13.62 -0.41
C ALA A 14 -10.30 13.79 -1.33
N GLY A 15 -10.04 15.02 -1.81
CA GLY A 15 -8.87 15.32 -2.63
C GLY A 15 -7.55 15.07 -1.90
N VAL A 16 -7.44 15.47 -0.63
CA VAL A 16 -6.25 15.22 0.21
C VAL A 16 -6.03 13.73 0.44
N LEU A 17 -7.09 12.98 0.78
CA LEU A 17 -7.01 11.52 0.98
C LEU A 17 -6.56 10.80 -0.30
N LEU A 18 -7.12 11.21 -1.44
CA LEU A 18 -6.78 10.63 -2.74
C LEU A 18 -5.37 11.02 -3.21
N ALA A 19 -4.87 12.21 -2.86
CA ALA A 19 -3.49 12.58 -3.11
C ALA A 19 -2.52 11.77 -2.22
N ALA A 20 -2.86 11.60 -0.94
CA ALA A 20 -2.08 10.82 0.02
C ALA A 20 -2.01 9.34 -0.37
N SER A 21 -3.07 8.78 -0.96
CA SER A 21 -3.09 7.38 -1.38
C SER A 21 -2.01 7.06 -2.41
N ALA A 22 -1.58 8.03 -3.24
CA ALA A 22 -0.54 7.85 -4.27
C ALA A 22 0.79 7.29 -3.72
N PHE A 23 1.09 7.59 -2.46
CA PHE A 23 2.34 7.23 -1.78
C PHE A 23 2.24 5.91 -1.01
N LEU A 24 1.06 5.31 -0.95
CA LEU A 24 0.78 4.10 -0.19
C LEU A 24 0.52 2.91 -1.12
N PRO A 25 0.79 1.68 -0.66
CA PRO A 25 0.45 0.49 -1.42
C PRO A 25 -1.08 0.35 -1.56
N TYR A 26 -1.53 -0.10 -2.72
CA TYR A 26 -2.93 -0.34 -3.04
C TYR A 26 -3.33 -1.79 -2.82
N TRP A 27 -2.46 -2.73 -3.20
CA TRP A 27 -2.69 -4.16 -3.05
C TRP A 27 -1.40 -4.87 -2.70
N GLN A 28 -1.51 -6.00 -2.03
CA GLN A 28 -0.37 -6.87 -1.74
C GLN A 28 -0.73 -8.31 -2.10
N ALA A 29 0.23 -9.00 -2.69
CA ALA A 29 0.19 -10.43 -2.93
C ALA A 29 1.40 -11.09 -2.26
N ARG A 30 1.17 -12.10 -1.42
CA ARG A 30 2.20 -12.99 -0.89
C ARG A 30 2.12 -14.33 -1.59
N LEU A 31 3.25 -14.84 -2.07
CA LEU A 31 3.39 -16.11 -2.77
C LEU A 31 4.23 -17.06 -1.92
N PHE A 32 3.70 -18.22 -1.60
CA PHE A 32 4.38 -19.28 -0.88
C PHE A 32 4.69 -20.42 -1.84
N ALA A 33 5.95 -20.85 -1.85
CA ALA A 33 6.45 -21.96 -2.64
C ALA A 33 7.22 -22.94 -1.74
N PRO A 34 7.42 -24.21 -2.14
CA PRO A 34 8.20 -25.17 -1.36
C PRO A 34 9.61 -24.68 -0.97
N GLN A 35 10.25 -23.91 -1.87
CA GLN A 35 11.57 -23.30 -1.70
C GLN A 35 11.51 -21.99 -0.89
N TYR A 36 10.38 -21.27 -0.92
CA TYR A 36 10.16 -19.99 -0.26
C TYR A 36 9.06 -20.12 0.79
N ARG A 37 9.38 -20.78 1.91
CA ARG A 37 8.42 -21.07 2.99
C ARG A 37 7.97 -19.82 3.74
N GLU A 38 8.86 -18.82 3.85
CA GLU A 38 8.55 -17.53 4.47
C GLU A 38 7.66 -16.64 3.58
N GLY A 39 7.58 -16.98 2.29
CA GLY A 39 6.79 -16.29 1.28
C GLY A 39 7.54 -15.13 0.62
N LEU A 40 7.20 -14.90 -0.64
CA LEU A 40 7.65 -13.77 -1.45
C LEU A 40 6.54 -12.75 -1.54
N THR A 41 6.86 -11.47 -1.43
CA THR A 41 5.86 -10.39 -1.38
C THR A 41 5.93 -9.52 -2.64
N ALA A 42 4.84 -9.44 -3.39
CA ALA A 42 4.61 -8.43 -4.43
C ALA A 42 3.69 -7.33 -3.89
N THR A 43 4.18 -6.10 -3.85
CA THR A 43 3.43 -4.93 -3.36
C THR A 43 3.10 -4.01 -4.52
N MET A 44 1.82 -3.79 -4.76
CA MET A 44 1.31 -3.01 -5.89
C MET A 44 1.01 -1.58 -5.46
N TYR A 45 1.69 -0.63 -6.09
CA TYR A 45 1.39 0.81 -6.05
C TYR A 45 0.69 1.20 -7.35
N LEU A 46 0.10 2.40 -7.39
CA LEU A 46 -0.52 2.92 -8.62
C LEU A 46 0.45 3.02 -9.81
N HIS A 47 1.71 3.37 -9.55
CA HIS A 47 2.69 3.68 -10.59
C HIS A 47 3.80 2.62 -10.72
N LYS A 48 3.88 1.65 -9.79
CA LYS A 48 4.93 0.63 -9.75
C LYS A 48 4.48 -0.60 -9.00
N VAL A 49 5.20 -1.70 -9.20
CA VAL A 49 5.15 -2.88 -8.32
C VAL A 49 6.51 -2.94 -7.59
N GLY A 50 6.54 -3.41 -6.35
CA GLY A 50 7.75 -3.58 -5.55
C GLY A 50 7.71 -4.86 -4.72
N GLY A 51 8.68 -5.02 -3.82
CA GLY A 51 8.89 -6.25 -3.04
C GLY A 51 9.86 -7.20 -3.74
N ASP A 52 9.67 -8.51 -3.58
CA ASP A 52 10.57 -9.59 -4.01
C ASP A 52 10.36 -9.92 -5.51
N LEU A 53 10.40 -8.88 -6.36
CA LEU A 53 10.03 -8.98 -7.77
C LEU A 53 10.95 -9.87 -8.57
N GLN A 54 12.25 -9.88 -8.25
CA GLN A 54 13.23 -10.65 -9.00
C GLN A 54 13.00 -12.16 -8.81
N GLU A 55 12.76 -12.58 -7.57
CA GLU A 55 12.47 -13.96 -7.21
C GLU A 55 11.13 -14.41 -7.78
N ILE A 56 10.11 -13.55 -7.70
CA ILE A 56 8.79 -13.85 -8.25
C ILE A 56 8.85 -13.97 -9.78
N ASP A 57 9.55 -13.07 -10.47
CA ASP A 57 9.68 -13.13 -11.93
C ASP A 57 10.50 -14.35 -12.39
N LEU A 58 11.51 -14.76 -11.60
CA LEU A 58 12.23 -16.02 -11.83
C LEU A 58 11.28 -17.22 -11.76
N LEU A 59 10.43 -17.29 -10.73
CA LEU A 59 9.42 -18.35 -10.60
C LEU A 59 8.39 -18.31 -11.75
N ASN A 60 7.94 -17.10 -12.13
CA ASN A 60 7.00 -16.90 -13.22
C ASN A 60 7.55 -17.42 -14.54
N HIS A 61 8.84 -17.20 -14.81
CA HIS A 61 9.51 -17.70 -16.01
C HIS A 61 9.42 -19.23 -16.16
N TYR A 62 9.55 -19.99 -15.06
CA TYR A 62 9.42 -21.46 -15.10
C TYR A 62 8.01 -21.95 -15.45
N VAL A 63 6.99 -21.17 -15.08
CA VAL A 63 5.57 -21.47 -15.31
C VAL A 63 5.06 -20.85 -16.61
N GLY A 64 5.86 -19.99 -17.25
CA GLY A 64 5.48 -19.26 -18.45
C GLY A 64 4.55 -18.08 -18.20
N MET A 65 4.49 -17.56 -16.97
CA MET A 65 3.76 -16.33 -16.66
C MET A 65 4.60 -15.12 -17.04
N ALA A 66 3.92 -14.05 -17.50
CA ALA A 66 4.58 -12.78 -17.80
C ALA A 66 5.18 -12.14 -16.54
N SER A 67 6.29 -11.41 -16.70
CA SER A 67 6.89 -10.62 -15.62
C SER A 67 5.89 -9.61 -15.07
N LEU A 68 5.81 -9.47 -13.75
CA LEU A 68 4.90 -8.51 -13.11
C LEU A 68 5.18 -7.06 -13.54
N GLY A 69 6.45 -6.74 -13.82
CA GLY A 69 6.88 -5.45 -14.34
C GLY A 69 6.40 -5.17 -15.76
N SER A 70 6.04 -6.19 -16.54
CA SER A 70 5.60 -6.05 -17.94
C SER A 70 4.09 -5.85 -18.09
N LEU A 71 3.31 -6.12 -17.04
CA LEU A 71 1.85 -5.97 -17.03
C LEU A 71 1.45 -4.50 -16.82
N ALA A 72 0.31 -4.06 -17.37
CA ALA A 72 -0.28 -2.75 -17.07
C ALA A 72 0.65 -1.51 -17.26
N VAL A 73 1.56 -1.55 -18.24
CA VAL A 73 2.58 -0.50 -18.42
C VAL A 73 1.96 0.87 -18.70
N TRP A 74 0.92 0.92 -19.53
CA TRP A 74 0.26 2.17 -19.91
C TRP A 74 -0.56 2.74 -18.75
N GLU A 75 -1.25 1.88 -18.02
CA GLU A 75 -2.07 2.20 -16.86
C GLU A 75 -1.19 2.78 -15.75
N ARG A 76 -0.06 2.15 -15.44
CA ARG A 76 0.89 2.68 -14.44
C ARG A 76 1.52 4.01 -14.87
N ARG A 77 1.79 4.19 -16.16
CA ARG A 77 2.30 5.47 -16.71
C ARG A 77 1.27 6.59 -16.57
N LEU A 78 -0.01 6.28 -16.81
CA LEU A 78 -1.12 7.23 -16.70
C LEU A 78 -1.64 7.40 -15.27
N ALA A 79 -1.23 6.54 -14.34
CA ALA A 79 -1.80 6.51 -13.00
C ALA A 79 -1.61 7.83 -12.23
N LEU A 80 -0.41 8.44 -12.25
CA LEU A 80 -0.17 9.70 -11.54
C LEU A 80 -0.86 10.90 -12.19
N PRO A 81 -0.79 11.13 -13.52
CA PRO A 81 -1.57 12.18 -14.18
C PRO A 81 -3.09 11.98 -14.02
N GLY A 82 -3.57 10.75 -14.14
CA GLY A 82 -4.97 10.40 -13.94
C GLY A 82 -5.43 10.68 -12.51
N LEU A 83 -4.62 10.32 -11.51
CA LEU A 83 -4.90 10.63 -10.10
C LEU A 83 -4.91 12.14 -9.85
N ALA A 84 -3.98 12.90 -10.43
CA ALA A 84 -3.97 14.36 -10.32
C ALA A 84 -5.26 14.99 -10.88
N LEU A 85 -5.77 14.47 -12.00
CA LEU A 85 -7.08 14.86 -12.53
C LEU A 85 -8.22 14.50 -11.55
N LEU A 86 -8.23 13.30 -10.99
CA LEU A 86 -9.24 12.90 -10.00
C LEU A 86 -9.20 13.78 -8.73
N VAL A 87 -8.00 14.15 -8.25
CA VAL A 87 -7.82 15.10 -7.15
C VAL A 87 -8.40 16.46 -7.52
N LEU A 88 -8.11 16.98 -8.72
CA LEU A 88 -8.70 18.24 -9.19
C LEU A 88 -10.23 18.16 -9.21
N LEU A 89 -10.80 17.05 -9.69
CA LEU A 89 -12.25 16.82 -9.68
C LEU A 89 -12.82 16.84 -8.26
N CYS A 90 -12.12 16.28 -7.27
CA CYS A 90 -12.52 16.38 -5.86
C CYS A 90 -12.60 17.84 -5.38
N LEU A 91 -11.57 18.63 -5.70
CA LEU A 91 -11.47 20.03 -5.28
C LEU A 91 -12.55 20.92 -5.92
N VAL A 92 -12.95 20.62 -7.16
CA VAL A 92 -13.97 21.39 -7.88
C VAL A 92 -15.38 20.78 -7.82
N ALA A 93 -15.55 19.60 -7.21
CA ALA A 93 -16.81 18.83 -7.20
C ALA A 93 -18.01 19.68 -6.76
N PHE A 94 -17.83 20.50 -5.72
CA PHE A 94 -18.88 21.31 -5.11
C PHE A 94 -18.61 22.83 -5.15
N ARG A 95 -17.68 23.26 -6.01
CA ARG A 95 -17.35 24.69 -6.17
C ARG A 95 -18.44 25.40 -6.99
N GLN A 96 -18.92 26.53 -6.47
CA GLN A 96 -19.90 27.37 -7.16
C GLN A 96 -19.26 28.05 -8.39
N GLY A 97 -20.02 28.19 -9.48
CA GLY A 97 -19.55 28.81 -10.72
C GLY A 97 -18.94 27.85 -11.75
N CYS A 98 -18.78 26.56 -11.44
CA CYS A 98 -18.46 25.56 -12.45
C CYS A 98 -19.74 25.18 -13.24
N PRO A 99 -19.75 25.25 -14.58
CA PRO A 99 -20.95 24.97 -15.38
C PRO A 99 -21.34 23.50 -15.38
N ALA A 100 -20.38 22.60 -15.12
CA ALA A 100 -20.63 21.16 -15.10
C ALA A 100 -21.34 20.73 -13.80
N PRO A 101 -22.37 19.87 -13.89
CA PRO A 101 -23.09 19.38 -12.74
C PRO A 101 -22.19 18.52 -11.85
N SER A 102 -22.39 18.56 -10.52
CA SER A 102 -21.52 17.90 -9.55
C SER A 102 -21.37 16.39 -9.77
N TRP A 103 -22.39 15.71 -10.29
CA TRP A 103 -22.34 14.27 -10.56
C TRP A 103 -21.30 13.90 -11.62
N LEU A 104 -21.05 14.75 -12.62
CA LEU A 104 -20.07 14.48 -13.67
C LEU A 104 -18.64 14.54 -13.13
N LYS A 105 -18.40 15.30 -12.06
CA LYS A 105 -17.11 15.41 -11.36
C LYS A 105 -16.93 14.30 -10.33
N VAL A 106 -18.02 13.91 -9.65
CA VAL A 106 -18.01 12.85 -8.63
C VAL A 106 -17.93 11.45 -9.24
N ALA A 107 -18.61 11.19 -10.35
CA ALA A 107 -18.71 9.86 -10.94
C ALA A 107 -17.33 9.22 -11.28
N PRO A 108 -16.38 9.93 -11.91
CA PRO A 108 -15.05 9.36 -12.18
C PRO A 108 -14.30 8.94 -10.91
N VAL A 109 -14.37 9.76 -9.85
CA VAL A 109 -13.71 9.47 -8.57
C VAL A 109 -14.40 8.30 -7.86
N ALA A 110 -15.72 8.24 -7.91
CA ALA A 110 -16.48 7.13 -7.32
C ALA A 110 -16.26 5.80 -8.06
N ALA A 111 -16.04 5.85 -9.38
CA ALA A 111 -15.75 4.68 -10.20
C ALA A 111 -14.32 4.16 -10.02
N PHE A 112 -13.37 5.01 -9.64
CA PHE A 112 -11.95 4.69 -9.61
C PHE A 112 -11.57 3.42 -8.81
N PRO A 113 -12.06 3.20 -7.55
CA PRO A 113 -11.73 1.96 -6.83
C PRO A 113 -12.21 0.69 -7.55
N PHE A 114 -13.35 0.76 -8.25
CA PHE A 114 -13.88 -0.36 -9.02
C PHE A 114 -13.08 -0.60 -10.30
N ILE A 115 -12.72 0.47 -11.01
CA ILE A 115 -11.86 0.40 -12.20
C ILE A 115 -10.51 -0.22 -11.84
N PHE A 116 -9.90 0.20 -10.72
CA PHE A 116 -8.63 -0.36 -10.25
C PHE A 116 -8.72 -1.88 -10.03
N VAL A 117 -9.73 -2.36 -9.30
CA VAL A 117 -9.90 -3.80 -9.03
C VAL A 117 -10.22 -4.56 -10.32
N ALA A 118 -11.03 -3.99 -11.21
CA ALA A 118 -11.38 -4.61 -12.48
C ALA A 118 -10.16 -4.75 -13.41
N ASP A 119 -9.35 -3.70 -13.52
CA ASP A 119 -8.11 -3.68 -14.29
C ASP A 119 -7.09 -4.69 -13.74
N MET A 120 -6.86 -4.68 -12.43
CA MET A 120 -5.99 -5.66 -11.78
C MET A 120 -6.48 -7.09 -12.04
N LYS A 121 -7.79 -7.36 -11.91
CA LYS A 121 -8.38 -8.67 -12.20
C LYS A 121 -8.16 -9.08 -13.66
N PHE A 122 -8.31 -8.15 -14.59
CA PHE A 122 -8.06 -8.39 -16.01
C PHE A 122 -6.62 -8.84 -16.24
N TRP A 123 -5.64 -8.09 -15.73
CA TRP A 123 -4.22 -8.43 -15.89
C TRP A 123 -3.83 -9.73 -15.20
N MET A 124 -4.39 -10.02 -14.03
CA MET A 124 -4.19 -11.30 -13.36
C MET A 124 -4.70 -12.48 -14.20
N ILE A 125 -5.91 -12.37 -14.75
CA ILE A 125 -6.47 -13.41 -15.63
C ILE A 125 -5.63 -13.55 -16.88
N TRP A 126 -5.22 -12.44 -17.49
CA TRP A 126 -4.39 -12.46 -18.68
C TRP A 126 -3.08 -13.21 -18.42
N ALA A 127 -2.37 -12.86 -17.33
CA ALA A 127 -1.10 -13.47 -16.96
C ALA A 127 -1.19 -14.98 -16.67
N THR A 128 -2.33 -15.47 -16.15
CA THR A 128 -2.52 -16.88 -15.82
C THR A 128 -3.17 -17.71 -16.93
N THR A 129 -3.64 -17.07 -18.00
CA THR A 129 -4.26 -17.74 -19.16
C THR A 129 -3.38 -17.72 -20.41
N HIS A 130 -2.54 -16.69 -20.57
CA HIS A 130 -1.62 -16.54 -21.70
C HIS A 130 -0.22 -17.03 -21.32
N LEU A 131 -0.13 -18.30 -20.93
CA LEU A 131 1.13 -18.92 -20.51
C LEU A 131 2.01 -19.28 -21.72
N ASP A 132 3.32 -19.09 -21.59
CA ASP A 132 4.30 -19.49 -22.59
C ASP A 132 4.33 -21.01 -22.77
N LYS A 133 4.07 -21.46 -24.00
CA LYS A 133 4.08 -22.88 -24.39
C LYS A 133 5.48 -23.49 -24.43
N THR A 134 6.54 -22.72 -24.27
CA THR A 134 7.93 -23.20 -24.21
C THR A 134 8.43 -23.36 -22.77
N ALA A 135 7.68 -22.87 -21.78
CA ALA A 135 8.09 -22.89 -20.37
C ALA A 135 8.39 -24.31 -19.84
N PRO A 136 9.42 -24.47 -18.98
CA PRO A 136 9.80 -25.77 -18.44
C PRO A 136 8.67 -26.50 -17.71
N LEU A 137 7.83 -25.79 -16.94
CA LEU A 137 6.70 -26.37 -16.23
C LEU A 137 5.38 -26.02 -16.94
N LYS A 138 4.70 -27.05 -17.46
CA LYS A 138 3.44 -26.91 -18.18
C LYS A 138 2.25 -26.95 -17.22
N LEU A 139 1.66 -25.78 -16.94
CA LEU A 139 0.40 -25.68 -16.20
C LEU A 139 -0.78 -25.44 -17.15
N LYS A 140 -1.95 -25.96 -16.76
CA LYS A 140 -3.21 -25.57 -17.40
C LYS A 140 -3.56 -24.15 -16.94
N PRO A 141 -4.24 -23.33 -17.78
CA PRO A 141 -4.75 -22.03 -17.36
C PRO A 141 -5.51 -22.12 -16.05
N PHE A 142 -5.24 -21.19 -15.15
CA PHE A 142 -5.80 -21.17 -13.80
C PHE A 142 -6.20 -19.76 -13.40
N ALA A 143 -6.94 -19.63 -12.29
CA ALA A 143 -7.36 -18.34 -11.77
C ALA A 143 -6.80 -18.14 -10.37
N ILE A 144 -6.25 -16.95 -10.12
CA ILE A 144 -5.85 -16.50 -8.78
C ILE A 144 -6.96 -15.57 -8.28
N PRO A 145 -7.50 -15.78 -7.07
CA PRO A 145 -8.48 -14.87 -6.50
C PRO A 145 -7.86 -13.49 -6.28
N VAL A 146 -8.63 -12.44 -6.59
CA VAL A 146 -8.21 -11.03 -6.38
C VAL A 146 -8.09 -10.69 -4.88
N LEU A 147 -8.84 -11.41 -4.05
CA LEU A 147 -8.90 -11.24 -2.60
C LEU A 147 -8.90 -12.59 -1.90
N GLY A 148 -8.13 -12.71 -0.83
CA GLY A 148 -8.05 -13.90 -0.01
C GLY A 148 -6.96 -14.87 -0.47
N VAL A 149 -7.17 -16.16 -0.23
CA VAL A 149 -6.16 -17.20 -0.44
C VAL A 149 -6.44 -17.97 -1.74
N GLY A 150 -5.44 -18.06 -2.61
CA GLY A 150 -5.43 -18.91 -3.79
C GLY A 150 -4.47 -20.09 -3.63
N LYS A 151 -4.76 -21.21 -4.31
CA LYS A 151 -3.83 -22.34 -4.38
C LYS A 151 -3.77 -22.90 -5.79
N VAL A 152 -2.55 -23.06 -6.30
CA VAL A 152 -2.29 -23.59 -7.65
C VAL A 152 -1.12 -24.55 -7.54
N ALA A 153 -1.37 -25.84 -7.77
CA ALA A 153 -0.41 -26.91 -7.53
C ALA A 153 0.20 -26.83 -6.11
N GLN A 154 1.52 -26.67 -6.00
CA GLN A 154 2.26 -26.55 -4.74
C GLN A 154 2.44 -25.09 -4.28
N PHE A 155 1.90 -24.13 -5.03
CA PHE A 155 1.96 -22.71 -4.71
C PHE A 155 0.68 -22.26 -4.01
N ARG A 156 0.84 -21.46 -2.96
CA ARG A 156 -0.26 -20.76 -2.29
C ARG A 156 -0.03 -19.26 -2.44
N SER A 157 -1.09 -18.51 -2.73
CA SER A 157 -1.04 -17.06 -2.77
C SER A 157 -2.02 -16.46 -1.77
N GLU A 158 -1.69 -15.31 -1.23
CA GLU A 158 -2.55 -14.52 -0.34
C GLU A 158 -2.60 -13.09 -0.86
N LEU A 159 -3.79 -12.59 -1.15
CA LEU A 159 -3.98 -11.28 -1.78
C LEU A 159 -4.93 -10.43 -0.94
N GLY A 160 -4.58 -9.15 -0.76
CA GLY A 160 -5.37 -8.25 0.08
C GLY A 160 -5.21 -6.78 -0.26
N PRO A 161 -6.23 -5.96 0.06
CA PRO A 161 -6.17 -4.51 -0.07
C PRO A 161 -5.20 -3.93 0.94
N MET A 162 -4.56 -2.84 0.55
CA MET A 162 -3.61 -2.09 1.37
C MET A 162 -4.12 -0.66 1.63
N PRO A 163 -3.53 0.10 2.57
CA PRO A 163 -4.07 1.39 3.01
C PRO A 163 -4.32 2.42 1.90
N GLY A 164 -3.50 2.44 0.83
CA GLY A 164 -3.71 3.34 -0.32
C GLY A 164 -5.05 3.11 -1.01
N PHE A 165 -5.45 1.84 -1.17
CA PHE A 165 -6.78 1.50 -1.69
C PHE A 165 -7.90 1.92 -0.72
N GLY A 166 -7.70 1.73 0.59
CA GLY A 166 -8.64 2.17 1.62
C GLY A 166 -8.91 3.68 1.58
N LEU A 167 -7.87 4.50 1.42
CA LEU A 167 -7.99 5.95 1.27
C LEU A 167 -8.76 6.34 0.01
N ALA A 168 -8.51 5.66 -1.12
CA ALA A 168 -9.24 5.91 -2.37
C ALA A 168 -10.74 5.59 -2.23
N VAL A 169 -11.08 4.49 -1.57
CA VAL A 169 -12.48 4.13 -1.25
C VAL A 169 -13.11 5.18 -0.35
N LEU A 170 -12.41 5.64 0.69
CA LEU A 170 -12.92 6.68 1.57
C LEU A 170 -13.19 8.00 0.82
N ALA A 171 -12.25 8.43 -0.03
CA ALA A 171 -12.42 9.64 -0.85
C ALA A 171 -13.68 9.54 -1.73
N ALA A 172 -13.91 8.39 -2.37
CA ALA A 172 -15.12 8.12 -3.14
C ALA A 172 -16.39 8.22 -2.28
N LEU A 173 -16.41 7.61 -1.10
CA LEU A 173 -17.56 7.65 -0.19
C LEU A 173 -17.86 9.08 0.31
N LEU A 174 -16.83 9.87 0.63
CA LEU A 174 -16.99 11.27 1.04
C LEU A 174 -17.57 12.13 -0.08
N LEU A 175 -17.16 11.92 -1.33
CA LEU A 175 -17.75 12.63 -2.48
C LEU A 175 -19.20 12.22 -2.73
N LEU A 176 -19.53 10.93 -2.61
CA LEU A 176 -20.91 10.46 -2.73
C LEU A 176 -21.80 11.06 -1.62
N ALA A 177 -21.30 11.12 -0.38
CA ALA A 177 -21.97 11.79 0.72
C ALA A 177 -22.16 13.29 0.45
N GLY A 178 -21.12 13.97 -0.06
CA GLY A 178 -21.20 15.37 -0.47
C GLY A 178 -22.25 15.61 -1.57
N LEU A 179 -22.31 14.72 -2.56
CA LEU A 179 -23.29 14.77 -3.64
C LEU A 179 -24.71 14.58 -3.11
N TRP A 180 -24.91 13.58 -2.24
CA TRP A 180 -26.18 13.33 -1.59
C TRP A 180 -26.65 14.53 -0.75
N LEU A 181 -25.76 15.15 0.02
CA LEU A 181 -26.06 16.36 0.78
C LEU A 181 -26.43 17.55 -0.12
N THR A 182 -25.74 17.72 -1.26
CA THR A 182 -26.10 18.78 -2.22
C THR A 182 -27.44 18.56 -2.89
N ARG A 183 -27.80 17.31 -3.22
CA ARG A 183 -29.11 16.98 -3.80
C ARG A 183 -30.22 17.17 -2.79
N ARG A 184 -30.07 16.62 -1.59
CA ARG A 184 -31.05 16.80 -0.50
C ARG A 184 -31.29 18.25 -0.15
N ARG A 185 -30.27 19.12 -0.22
CA ARG A 185 -30.46 20.55 0.01
C ARG A 185 -31.11 21.28 -1.16
N GLY A 186 -30.97 20.78 -2.38
CA GLY A 186 -31.78 21.25 -3.50
C GLY A 186 -33.26 20.91 -3.29
N GLU A 187 -33.54 19.77 -2.67
CA GLU A 187 -34.89 19.30 -2.31
C GLU A 187 -35.43 19.98 -1.01
N GLU A 188 -34.61 20.17 0.03
CA GLU A 188 -34.93 20.83 1.31
C GLU A 188 -34.91 22.37 1.22
N ALA A 189 -34.25 22.96 0.21
CA ALA A 189 -34.54 24.36 -0.13
C ALA A 189 -36.01 24.56 -0.54
N ALA A 190 -36.74 23.46 -0.82
CA ALA A 190 -38.19 23.44 -0.96
C ALA A 190 -38.95 22.97 0.32
N ALA A 191 -38.29 22.53 1.41
CA ALA A 191 -38.94 22.18 2.71
C ALA A 191 -37.96 22.15 3.93
N PRO A 192 -38.32 22.67 5.13
CA PRO A 192 -37.34 22.92 6.20
C PRO A 192 -37.06 21.74 7.16
N GLY A 193 -35.78 21.47 7.49
CA GLY A 193 -35.34 20.55 8.58
C GLY A 193 -33.80 20.38 8.74
N SER A 194 -33.28 20.19 9.97
CA SER A 194 -31.89 20.53 10.40
C SER A 194 -30.75 19.48 10.16
N PRO A 195 -29.48 19.90 9.89
CA PRO A 195 -28.35 19.07 9.42
C PRO A 195 -27.35 18.50 10.47
N ALA A 196 -27.66 18.47 11.77
CA ALA A 196 -26.66 18.19 12.83
C ALA A 196 -26.04 16.78 12.86
N ARG A 197 -26.62 15.78 12.17
CA ARG A 197 -26.17 14.37 12.24
C ARG A 197 -25.02 14.00 11.28
N ALA A 198 -24.82 14.77 10.20
CA ALA A 198 -23.85 14.43 9.15
C ALA A 198 -22.38 14.72 9.54
N THR A 199 -22.14 15.75 10.35
CA THR A 199 -20.81 16.16 10.81
C THR A 199 -20.17 15.17 11.79
N ALA A 200 -20.97 14.51 12.62
CA ALA A 200 -20.47 13.54 13.61
C ALA A 200 -19.92 12.26 12.98
N ILE A 201 -20.53 11.81 11.87
CA ILE A 201 -20.12 10.58 11.17
C ILE A 201 -18.79 10.79 10.43
N VAL A 202 -18.57 11.97 9.84
CA VAL A 202 -17.33 12.33 9.13
C VAL A 202 -16.14 12.43 10.10
N ALA A 203 -16.35 13.03 11.28
CA ALA A 203 -15.32 13.10 12.31
C ALA A 203 -14.95 11.70 12.85
N ALA A 204 -15.93 10.82 13.03
CA ALA A 204 -15.70 9.44 13.47
C ALA A 204 -14.95 8.60 12.43
N LEU A 205 -15.25 8.75 11.13
CA LEU A 205 -14.51 8.07 10.06
C LEU A 205 -13.06 8.57 9.92
N LEU A 206 -12.83 9.87 10.09
CA LEU A 206 -11.47 10.45 10.06
C LEU A 206 -10.61 9.96 11.25
N LEU A 207 -11.20 9.80 12.44
CA LEU A 207 -10.51 9.25 13.60
C LEU A 207 -10.20 7.75 13.43
N ALA A 208 -11.11 6.99 12.80
CA ALA A 208 -10.94 5.56 12.58
C ALA A 208 -9.84 5.24 11.54
N LEU A 209 -9.64 6.08 10.52
CA LEU A 209 -8.55 5.89 9.54
C LEU A 209 -7.19 6.43 9.99
N ALA A 210 -7.14 7.43 10.86
CA ALA A 210 -5.89 7.91 11.44
C ALA A 210 -5.20 6.84 12.33
N GLY A 211 -5.96 5.91 12.90
CA GLY A 211 -5.44 4.80 13.69
C GLY A 211 -4.74 3.69 12.89
N ALA A 212 -4.93 3.63 11.57
CA ALA A 212 -4.35 2.59 10.71
C ALA A 212 -3.08 3.05 9.97
N ALA A 213 -2.71 4.33 10.05
CA ALA A 213 -1.63 4.92 9.25
C ALA A 213 -0.33 5.19 10.04
N ALA A 214 -0.26 4.81 11.32
CA ALA A 214 0.98 4.93 12.10
C ALA A 214 1.66 3.57 12.25
N ALA A 215 2.29 3.08 11.17
CA ALA A 215 3.42 2.18 11.33
C ALA A 215 4.58 3.03 11.86
N GLN A 216 4.67 3.17 13.18
CA GLN A 216 5.85 3.76 13.83
C GLN A 216 6.99 2.77 13.65
N THR A 217 7.94 3.09 12.79
CA THR A 217 9.23 2.41 12.78
C THR A 217 9.95 2.77 14.07
N THR A 218 10.48 1.77 14.77
CA THR A 218 11.20 2.00 16.03
C THR A 218 12.69 2.16 15.72
N PRO A 219 13.35 3.28 16.08
CA PRO A 219 14.78 3.42 15.85
C PRO A 219 15.56 2.37 16.65
N LEU A 220 16.47 1.65 16.00
CA LEU A 220 17.20 0.53 16.62
C LEU A 220 18.27 0.98 17.62
N GLN A 221 18.99 2.07 17.32
CA GLN A 221 20.16 2.49 18.10
C GLN A 221 19.87 2.75 19.59
N PRO A 222 18.78 3.44 19.98
CA PRO A 222 18.46 3.65 21.40
C PRO A 222 18.26 2.35 22.19
N LEU A 223 17.79 1.27 21.54
CA LEU A 223 17.61 -0.05 22.18
C LEU A 223 18.96 -0.73 22.44
N LEU A 224 19.94 -0.55 21.55
CA LEU A 224 21.30 -1.05 21.70
C LEU A 224 22.08 -0.26 22.76
N ASP A 225 21.88 1.07 22.79
CA ASP A 225 22.56 1.95 23.74
C ASP A 225 22.13 1.68 25.18
N ALA A 226 20.83 1.43 25.40
CA ALA A 226 20.26 1.11 26.70
C ALA A 226 20.68 -0.26 27.26
N ALA A 227 21.14 -1.18 26.40
CA ALA A 227 21.57 -2.50 26.82
C ALA A 227 22.91 -2.46 27.58
N ALA A 228 22.98 -3.20 28.69
CA ALA A 228 24.24 -3.41 29.40
C ALA A 228 25.17 -4.35 28.60
N ALA A 229 26.48 -4.21 28.80
CA ALA A 229 27.45 -5.14 28.22
C ALA A 229 27.19 -6.57 28.73
N GLY A 230 27.17 -7.54 27.81
CA GLY A 230 26.84 -8.95 28.02
C GLY A 230 25.34 -9.28 27.97
N ALA A 231 24.46 -8.28 27.81
CA ALA A 231 23.02 -8.51 27.84
C ALA A 231 22.49 -9.21 26.58
N THR A 232 21.39 -9.95 26.74
CA THR A 232 20.58 -10.43 25.62
C THR A 232 19.45 -9.43 25.35
N VAL A 233 19.43 -8.83 24.17
CA VAL A 233 18.39 -7.90 23.70
C VAL A 233 17.47 -8.66 22.76
N GLU A 234 16.22 -8.88 23.19
CA GLU A 234 15.19 -9.50 22.37
C GLU A 234 14.33 -8.44 21.67
N LEU A 235 14.52 -8.29 20.36
CA LEU A 235 13.68 -7.46 19.51
C LEU A 235 12.34 -8.15 19.27
N GLN A 236 11.26 -7.41 19.52
CA GLN A 236 9.90 -7.85 19.23
C GLN A 236 9.68 -7.90 17.71
N ALA A 237 8.69 -8.68 17.27
CA ALA A 237 8.34 -8.71 15.85
C ALA A 237 7.86 -7.33 15.38
N GLY A 238 8.53 -6.77 14.37
CA GLY A 238 8.33 -5.38 13.94
C GLY A 238 9.43 -4.89 13.01
N VAL A 239 9.25 -3.69 12.45
CA VAL A 239 10.26 -3.04 11.59
C VAL A 239 11.01 -1.99 12.39
N TYR A 240 12.33 -2.12 12.44
CA TYR A 240 13.26 -1.22 13.11
C TYR A 240 14.08 -0.46 12.08
N ASP A 241 14.26 0.85 12.28
CA ASP A 241 15.10 1.67 11.38
C ASP A 241 16.59 1.49 11.71
N GLY A 242 17.36 1.11 10.69
CA GLY A 242 18.82 1.13 10.69
C GLY A 242 19.38 2.49 10.25
N PRO A 243 20.70 2.71 10.34
CA PRO A 243 21.73 1.72 10.69
C PRO A 243 21.84 1.49 12.20
N GLY A 244 22.06 0.24 12.61
CA GLY A 244 22.43 -0.09 14.00
C GLY A 244 23.93 -0.33 14.14
N VAL A 245 24.53 0.09 15.26
CA VAL A 245 25.93 -0.22 15.61
C VAL A 245 25.99 -0.96 16.94
N VAL A 246 26.60 -2.14 16.93
CA VAL A 246 26.86 -2.95 18.11
C VAL A 246 28.31 -2.75 18.55
N ASP A 247 28.51 -1.86 19.52
CA ASP A 247 29.82 -1.41 20.01
C ASP A 247 30.25 -2.08 21.34
N LYS A 248 29.33 -2.80 21.99
CA LYS A 248 29.55 -3.56 23.22
C LYS A 248 29.19 -5.04 23.02
N PRO A 249 29.79 -5.98 23.77
CA PRO A 249 29.43 -7.40 23.66
C PRO A 249 27.96 -7.56 24.07
N LEU A 250 27.09 -7.99 23.17
CA LEU A 250 25.68 -8.25 23.46
C LEU A 250 25.11 -9.31 22.51
N ARG A 251 24.03 -9.96 22.93
CA ARG A 251 23.30 -10.94 22.10
C ARG A 251 22.01 -10.32 21.61
N LEU A 252 21.88 -10.07 20.30
CA LEU A 252 20.67 -9.54 19.69
C LEU A 252 19.86 -10.68 19.08
N THR A 253 18.63 -10.87 19.54
CA THR A 253 17.72 -11.91 19.02
C THR A 253 16.38 -11.32 18.65
N GLY A 254 15.69 -11.81 17.62
CA GLY A 254 14.33 -11.33 17.37
C GLY A 254 13.58 -12.08 16.29
N ARG A 255 12.75 -13.06 16.69
CA ARG A 255 11.97 -13.85 15.74
C ARG A 255 10.88 -12.99 15.10
N GLY A 256 11.08 -12.62 13.83
CA GLY A 256 10.18 -11.73 13.09
C GLY A 256 10.48 -10.24 13.25
N ALA A 257 11.63 -9.88 13.83
CA ALA A 257 12.13 -8.52 13.82
C ALA A 257 12.90 -8.25 12.51
N VAL A 258 12.54 -7.16 11.84
CA VAL A 258 13.13 -6.71 10.58
C VAL A 258 13.88 -5.41 10.83
N ILE A 259 15.17 -5.36 10.52
CA ILE A 259 15.95 -4.12 10.53
C ILE A 259 16.05 -3.63 9.08
N ASP A 260 15.56 -2.41 8.84
CA ASP A 260 15.49 -1.79 7.52
C ASP A 260 16.54 -0.68 7.40
N GLY A 261 17.52 -0.85 6.50
CA GLY A 261 18.56 0.15 6.24
C GLY A 261 18.12 1.29 5.33
N GLY A 262 16.86 1.32 4.86
CA GLY A 262 16.34 2.42 4.05
C GLY A 262 16.99 2.58 2.67
N GLY A 263 17.74 1.56 2.21
CA GLY A 263 18.41 1.52 0.90
C GLY A 263 19.72 2.31 0.83
N ARG A 264 20.32 2.69 1.97
CA ARG A 264 21.60 3.45 2.00
C ARG A 264 22.58 2.86 3.02
N GLY A 265 23.78 2.51 2.57
CA GLY A 265 24.87 2.05 3.46
C GLY A 265 24.59 0.71 4.17
N THR A 266 25.31 0.47 5.26
CA THR A 266 25.28 -0.77 6.04
C THR A 266 24.09 -0.80 7.02
N VAL A 267 23.31 -1.88 7.01
CA VAL A 267 22.09 -2.03 7.86
C VAL A 267 22.43 -2.22 9.35
N LEU A 268 23.45 -3.03 9.66
CA LEU A 268 23.89 -3.34 11.01
C LEU A 268 25.41 -3.53 11.01
N THR A 269 26.13 -2.81 11.87
CA THR A 269 27.59 -2.90 12.02
C THR A 269 27.96 -3.53 13.36
N ILE A 270 28.79 -4.57 13.36
CA ILE A 270 29.26 -5.23 14.59
C ILE A 270 30.73 -4.87 14.82
N ARG A 271 31.03 -4.16 15.90
CA ARG A 271 32.40 -3.75 16.28
C ARG A 271 32.93 -4.48 17.51
N ALA A 272 32.04 -4.97 18.37
CA ALA A 272 32.44 -5.60 19.63
C ALA A 272 32.78 -7.08 19.47
N ALA A 273 33.92 -7.49 20.04
CA ALA A 273 34.24 -8.91 20.21
C ALA A 273 33.24 -9.55 21.20
N GLY A 274 32.67 -10.70 20.82
CA GLY A 274 31.67 -11.41 21.64
C GLY A 274 30.21 -10.98 21.43
N ALA A 275 29.93 -10.15 20.41
CA ALA A 275 28.56 -9.88 19.98
C ALA A 275 27.99 -11.06 19.16
N ALA A 276 26.72 -11.38 19.38
CA ALA A 276 26.01 -12.43 18.66
C ALA A 276 24.65 -11.91 18.15
N VAL A 277 24.29 -12.27 16.93
CA VAL A 277 23.04 -11.82 16.28
C VAL A 277 22.32 -13.03 15.71
N GLU A 278 21.06 -13.25 16.12
CA GLU A 278 20.31 -14.45 15.73
C GLU A 278 18.82 -14.18 15.44
N GLY A 279 18.30 -14.82 14.39
CA GLY A 279 16.87 -14.86 14.11
C GLY A 279 16.25 -13.55 13.60
N LEU A 280 17.08 -12.56 13.23
CA LEU A 280 16.65 -11.27 12.66
C LEU A 280 16.63 -11.31 11.13
N THR A 281 15.76 -10.48 10.53
CA THR A 281 15.79 -10.20 9.10
C THR A 281 16.43 -8.83 8.87
N LEU A 282 17.51 -8.77 8.08
CA LEU A 282 18.11 -7.50 7.64
C LEU A 282 17.65 -7.22 6.21
N ARG A 283 17.16 -6.01 5.93
CA ARG A 283 16.75 -5.60 4.57
C ARG A 283 17.12 -4.15 4.27
N GLY A 284 17.08 -3.76 3.00
CA GLY A 284 17.33 -2.38 2.59
C GLY A 284 18.78 -1.93 2.78
N SER A 285 19.77 -2.82 2.57
CA SER A 285 21.17 -2.39 2.41
C SER A 285 21.33 -1.54 1.16
N GLY A 286 22.18 -0.52 1.21
CA GLY A 286 22.53 0.26 0.02
C GLY A 286 23.63 -0.40 -0.82
N ASP A 287 23.64 -0.14 -2.12
CA ASP A 287 24.68 -0.59 -3.06
C ASP A 287 25.96 0.27 -2.93
N SER A 288 26.71 0.15 -1.82
CA SER A 288 28.02 0.79 -1.72
C SER A 288 29.10 -0.18 -2.21
N LEU A 289 29.49 -0.05 -3.49
CA LEU A 289 30.68 -0.68 -4.07
C LEU A 289 31.96 0.18 -3.90
N LEU A 290 31.93 1.17 -3.00
CA LEU A 290 33.06 2.07 -2.76
C LEU A 290 33.19 2.34 -1.26
N GLY A 291 34.30 1.90 -0.65
CA GLY A 291 34.76 2.38 0.66
C GLY A 291 35.08 1.35 1.74
N GLU A 292 35.48 0.12 1.39
CA GLU A 292 36.17 -0.78 2.33
C GLU A 292 37.58 -1.06 1.81
N ASP A 293 38.48 -0.10 2.05
CA ASP A 293 39.90 -0.33 2.33
C ASP A 293 40.17 0.16 3.77
#